data_AF-A0A1Y4RQF7-F1
#
_entry.id   AF-A0A1Y4RQF7-F1
#
_cell.length_a   1.000
_cell.length_b   1.000
_cell.length_c   1.000
_cell.angle_alpha   90.00
_cell.angle_beta   90.00
_cell.angle_gamma   90.00
#
_symmetry.space_group_name_H-M   'P 1'
#
loop_
_entity.id
_entity.type
_entity.pdbx_description
1 polymer ?
#
loop_
_entity_poly.entity_id
_entity_poly.type
_entity_poly.pdbx_seq_one_letter_code
_entity_poly.pdbx_strand_id
1 'polypeptide(L)'
;MMLTESERAALLAYCRMEEPSAEELLVLEGLHSAAEAYMANAGVAKPAEGTSRRALYDLCANFMVLRDFDLRDATITGTIVNDNPAFRRMLTQLKLTEPAGEEE
;
A
#
# COMPACT_ATOMS: atom_id res chain seq x y z
N MET A 1 0.50 -0.50 -13.25
CA MET A 1 -0.91 -0.28 -13.61
C MET A 1 -1.27 1.11 -13.08
N MET A 2 -2.08 1.91 -13.78
CA MET A 2 -2.52 3.19 -13.21
C MET A 2 -3.55 2.93 -12.11
N LEU A 3 -3.46 3.70 -11.02
CA LEU A 3 -4.46 3.73 -9.95
C LEU A 3 -5.82 4.10 -10.54
N THR A 4 -6.87 3.40 -10.12
CA THR A 4 -8.24 3.84 -10.40
C THR A 4 -8.54 5.15 -9.66
N GLU A 5 -9.54 5.90 -10.12
CA GLU A 5 -9.95 7.15 -9.47
C GLU A 5 -10.34 6.92 -7.99
N SER A 6 -11.04 5.82 -7.71
CA SER A 6 -11.44 5.42 -6.36
C SER A 6 -10.26 5.07 -5.47
N GLU A 7 -9.28 4.28 -5.96
CA GLU A 7 -8.08 3.95 -5.20
C GLU A 7 -7.23 5.20 -4.95
N ARG A 8 -7.10 6.09 -5.95
CA ARG A 8 -6.39 7.36 -5.81
C ARG A 8 -7.05 8.26 -4.76
N ALA A 9 -8.37 8.40 -4.79
CA ALA A 9 -9.10 9.18 -3.79
C ALA A 9 -8.92 8.60 -2.37
N ALA A 10 -8.98 7.27 -2.22
CA ALA A 10 -8.76 6.60 -0.95
C ALA A 10 -7.32 6.78 -0.44
N LEU A 11 -6.31 6.70 -1.32
CA LEU A 11 -4.92 6.92 -0.98
C LEU A 11 -4.67 8.37 -0.53
N LEU A 12 -5.19 9.35 -1.25
CA LEU A 12 -5.08 10.77 -0.88
C LEU A 12 -5.73 11.05 0.48
N ALA A 13 -6.92 10.49 0.71
CA ALA A 13 -7.60 10.60 2.00
C ALA A 13 -6.78 9.93 3.13
N TYR A 14 -6.18 8.77 2.87
CA TYR A 14 -5.31 8.06 3.83
C TYR A 14 -4.06 8.88 4.18
N CYS A 15 -3.41 9.48 3.18
CA CYS A 15 -2.26 10.36 3.35
C CYS A 15 -2.63 11.75 3.87
N ARG A 16 -3.93 12.05 4.07
CA ARG A 16 -4.45 13.36 4.47
C ARG A 16 -4.02 14.49 3.54
N MET A 17 -4.00 14.21 2.23
CA MET A 17 -3.65 15.17 1.18
C MET A 17 -4.93 15.68 0.51
N GLU A 18 -5.28 16.95 0.75
CA GLU A 18 -6.50 17.56 0.21
C GLU A 18 -6.29 18.11 -1.21
N GLU A 19 -5.15 18.76 -1.48
CA GLU A 19 -4.82 19.37 -2.77
C GLU A 19 -3.43 18.95 -3.23
N PRO A 20 -3.25 17.71 -3.71
CA PRO A 20 -1.95 17.25 -4.19
C PRO A 20 -1.58 17.93 -5.51
N SER A 21 -0.33 18.37 -5.63
CA SER A 21 0.26 18.82 -6.89
C SER A 21 0.41 17.67 -7.90
N ALA A 22 0.55 18.00 -9.18
CA ALA A 22 0.79 16.99 -10.23
C ALA A 22 2.05 16.14 -9.97
N GLU A 23 3.09 16.75 -9.39
CA GLU A 23 4.32 16.05 -9.04
C GLU A 23 4.12 15.07 -7.87
N GLU A 24 3.40 15.50 -6.82
CA GLU A 24 3.08 14.62 -5.69
C GLU A 24 2.22 13.43 -6.13
N LEU A 25 1.26 13.65 -7.03
CA LEU A 25 0.46 12.58 -7.60
C LEU A 25 1.31 11.55 -8.35
N LEU A 26 2.25 12.02 -9.18
CA LEU A 26 3.16 11.14 -9.90
C LEU A 26 4.02 10.31 -8.94
N VAL A 27 4.50 10.91 -7.85
CA VAL A 27 5.25 10.22 -6.80
C VAL A 27 4.38 9.16 -6.12
N LEU A 28 3.16 9.52 -5.70
CA LEU A 28 2.23 8.59 -5.04
C LEU A 28 1.88 7.39 -5.94
N GLU A 29 1.66 7.61 -7.24
CA GLU A 29 1.40 6.55 -8.21
C GLU A 29 2.60 5.59 -8.35
N GLY A 30 3.82 6.14 -8.36
CA GLY A 30 5.05 5.35 -8.37
C GLY A 30 5.21 4.52 -7.11
N LEU A 31 4.99 5.14 -5.93
CA LEU A 31 5.06 4.45 -4.64
C LEU A 31 4.00 3.35 -4.52
N HIS A 32 2.78 3.61 -4.98
CA HIS A 32 1.71 2.61 -4.99
C HIS A 32 2.08 1.41 -5.87
N SER A 33 2.61 1.68 -7.07
CA SER A 33 3.11 0.62 -7.95
C SER A 33 4.22 -0.21 -7.29
N ALA A 34 5.12 0.43 -6.54
CA ALA A 34 6.17 -0.25 -5.79
C ALA A 34 5.59 -1.11 -4.64
N ALA A 35 4.58 -0.62 -3.94
CA ALA A 35 3.89 -1.36 -2.89
C ALA A 35 3.17 -2.61 -3.42
N GLU A 36 2.46 -2.50 -4.54
CA GLU A 36 1.84 -3.65 -5.21
C GLU A 36 2.90 -4.69 -5.64
N ALA A 37 3.99 -4.24 -6.26
CA ALA A 37 5.08 -5.12 -6.67
C ALA A 37 5.74 -5.82 -5.47
N TYR A 38 5.93 -5.11 -4.36
CA TYR A 38 6.46 -5.70 -3.14
C TYR A 38 5.53 -6.79 -2.58
N MET A 39 4.22 -6.52 -2.52
CA MET A 39 3.25 -7.51 -2.03
C MET A 39 3.16 -8.73 -2.95
N ALA A 40 3.17 -8.53 -4.26
CA ALA A 40 3.22 -9.63 -5.24
C ALA A 40 4.47 -10.50 -5.04
N ASN A 41 5.66 -9.90 -4.93
CA ASN A 41 6.91 -10.61 -4.65
C ASN A 41 6.92 -11.28 -3.27
N ALA A 42 6.09 -10.80 -2.34
CA ALA A 42 5.92 -11.37 -1.02
C ALA A 42 4.91 -12.53 -0.98
N GLY A 43 4.31 -12.90 -2.12
CA GLY A 43 3.33 -13.99 -2.27
C GLY A 43 1.89 -13.56 -2.02
N VAL A 44 1.57 -12.27 -2.19
CA VAL A 44 0.20 -11.74 -2.05
C VAL A 44 -0.24 -11.14 -3.39
N ALA A 45 -1.12 -11.83 -4.11
CA ALA A 45 -1.68 -11.31 -5.35
C ALA A 45 -2.76 -10.25 -5.07
N LYS A 46 -2.95 -9.32 -6.01
CA LYS A 46 -4.00 -8.30 -5.92
C LYS A 46 -5.38 -8.98 -5.90
N PRO A 47 -6.16 -8.88 -4.80
CA PRO A 47 -7.44 -9.55 -4.70
C PRO A 47 -8.52 -8.90 -5.59
N ALA A 48 -9.56 -9.67 -5.91
CA ALA A 48 -10.72 -9.18 -6.65
C ALA A 48 -11.41 -8.00 -5.95
N GLU A 49 -11.89 -7.04 -6.74
CA GLU A 49 -12.61 -5.87 -6.26
C GLU A 49 -13.87 -6.23 -5.46
N GLY A 50 -14.23 -5.38 -4.50
CA GLY A 50 -15.39 -5.60 -3.64
C GLY A 50 -15.23 -6.67 -2.56
N THR A 51 -14.09 -7.37 -2.50
CA THR A 51 -13.82 -8.36 -1.44
C THR A 51 -13.26 -7.71 -0.17
N SER A 52 -13.53 -8.28 1.00
CA SER A 52 -12.89 -7.84 2.25
C SER A 52 -11.37 -8.03 2.23
N ARG A 53 -10.88 -9.02 1.47
CA ARG A 53 -9.45 -9.25 1.24
C ARG A 53 -8.82 -8.09 0.47
N ARG A 54 -9.51 -7.56 -0.55
CA ARG A 54 -9.06 -6.38 -1.29
C ARG A 54 -8.95 -5.15 -0.39
N ALA A 55 -9.92 -4.90 0.48
CA ALA A 55 -9.83 -3.79 1.43
C ALA A 55 -8.59 -3.88 2.35
N LEU A 56 -8.24 -5.09 2.81
CA LEU A 56 -7.03 -5.30 3.62
C LEU A 56 -5.74 -5.13 2.80
N TYR A 57 -5.74 -5.58 1.55
CA TYR A 57 -4.65 -5.38 0.61
C TYR A 57 -4.42 -3.89 0.34
N ASP A 58 -5.47 -3.14 0.03
CA ASP A 58 -5.40 -1.69 -0.25
C ASP A 58 -4.90 -0.93 0.99
N LEU A 59 -5.33 -1.32 2.20
CA LEU A 59 -4.81 -0.75 3.44
C LEU A 59 -3.30 -0.99 3.61
N CYS A 60 -2.81 -2.20 3.26
CA CYS A 60 -1.38 -2.49 3.30
C CYS A 60 -0.60 -1.66 2.27
N ALA A 61 -1.13 -1.52 1.06
CA ALA A 61 -0.54 -0.67 0.02
C ALA A 61 -0.46 0.79 0.50
N ASN A 62 -1.57 1.36 0.97
CA ASN A 62 -1.63 2.75 1.47
C ASN A 62 -0.66 3.00 2.63
N PHE A 63 -0.52 2.03 3.55
CA PHE A 63 0.46 2.12 4.63
C PHE A 63 1.90 2.20 4.10
N MET A 64 2.26 1.37 3.12
CA MET A 64 3.59 1.39 2.52
C MET A 64 3.86 2.70 1.79
N VAL A 65 2.86 3.20 1.04
CA VAL A 65 2.97 4.49 0.34
C VAL A 65 3.19 5.62 1.34
N LEU A 66 2.36 5.74 2.38
CA LEU A 66 2.52 6.79 3.39
C LEU A 66 3.88 6.71 4.08
N ARG A 67 4.33 5.50 4.45
CA ARG A 67 5.66 5.29 5.02
C ARG A 67 6.76 5.81 4.10
N ASP A 68 6.77 5.38 2.85
CA ASP A 68 7.84 5.72 1.91
C ASP A 68 7.77 7.19 1.48
N PHE A 69 6.56 7.76 1.48
CA PHE A 69 6.33 9.19 1.26
C PHE A 69 6.89 10.02 2.42
N ASP A 70 6.54 9.71 3.67
CA ASP A 70 6.95 10.49 4.85
C ASP A 70 8.45 10.32 5.19
N LEU A 71 9.05 9.17 4.88
CA LEU A 71 10.46 8.87 5.18
C LEU A 71 11.43 9.33 4.08
N ARG A 72 11.01 10.20 3.18
CA ARG A 72 11.87 10.79 2.14
C ARG A 72 12.95 11.74 2.67
N ASP A 73 12.74 12.30 3.86
CA ASP A 73 13.70 13.23 4.47
C ASP A 73 14.93 12.49 5.01
N ALA A 74 16.12 13.05 4.75
CA ALA A 74 17.40 12.49 5.21
C ALA A 74 17.55 12.47 6.74
N THR A 75 16.73 13.25 7.44
CA THR A 75 16.67 13.30 8.90
C THR A 75 15.36 12.72 9.41
N ILE A 76 15.42 11.53 9.99
CA ILE A 76 14.33 10.91 10.73
C ILE A 76 14.22 11.60 12.10
N THR A 77 13.44 12.67 12.20
CA THR A 77 13.15 13.36 13.47
C THR A 77 12.01 12.65 14.20
N GLY A 78 12.33 11.89 15.26
CA GLY A 78 11.35 11.30 16.18
C GLY A 78 11.52 9.81 16.43
N THR A 79 10.65 9.22 17.25
CA THR A 79 10.55 7.76 17.44
C THR A 79 9.75 7.17 16.29
N ILE A 80 10.32 7.17 15.09
CA ILE A 80 9.73 6.45 13.97
C ILE A 80 9.95 4.96 14.24
N VAL A 81 8.86 4.25 14.51
CA VAL A 81 8.89 2.81 14.61
C VAL A 81 9.08 2.26 13.20
N ASN A 82 10.35 2.02 12.85
CA ASN A 82 10.76 1.50 11.55
C ASN A 82 10.03 0.17 11.19
N ASP A 83 9.63 -0.57 12.23
CA ASP A 83 8.90 -1.83 12.13
C ASP A 83 7.53 -1.77 12.78
N ASN A 84 6.49 -1.47 12.00
CA ASN A 84 5.12 -1.53 12.49
C ASN A 84 4.65 -3.00 12.64
N PRO A 85 4.45 -3.51 13.88
CA PRO A 85 4.03 -4.90 14.09
C PRO A 85 2.60 -5.15 13.60
N ALA A 86 1.73 -4.14 13.56
CA ALA A 86 0.38 -4.27 13.01
C ALA A 86 0.44 -4.51 11.49
N PHE A 87 1.27 -3.75 10.77
CA PHE A 87 1.52 -3.97 9.34
C PHE A 87 2.03 -5.39 9.07
N ARG A 88 3.05 -5.84 9.81
CA ARG A 88 3.58 -7.20 9.66
C ARG A 88 2.51 -8.27 9.85
N ARG A 89 1.67 -8.14 10.88
CA ARG A 89 0.57 -9.08 11.14
C ARG A 89 -0.45 -9.08 10.00
N MET A 90 -0.82 -7.92 9.46
CA MET A 90 -1.73 -7.83 8.32
C MET A 90 -1.14 -8.49 7.07
N LEU A 91 0.12 -8.20 6.75
CA LEU A 91 0.80 -8.82 5.61
C LEU A 91 0.92 -10.35 5.78
N THR A 92 1.25 -10.83 6.99
CA THR A 92 1.25 -12.27 7.30
C THR A 92 -0.13 -12.87 7.10
N GLN A 93 -1.19 -12.22 7.59
CA GLN A 93 -2.56 -12.71 7.41
C GLN A 93 -2.92 -12.81 5.93
N LEU A 94 -2.55 -11.81 5.12
CA LEU A 94 -2.73 -11.86 3.67
C LEU A 94 -2.03 -13.08 3.08
N LYS A 95 -0.74 -13.28 3.35
CA LYS A 95 0.01 -14.46 2.86
C LYS A 95 -0.64 -15.80 3.23
N LEU A 96 -1.11 -15.93 4.47
CA LEU A 96 -1.72 -17.18 4.98
C LEU A 96 -3.11 -17.47 4.40
N THR A 97 -3.77 -16.45 3.85
CA THR A 97 -5.12 -16.56 3.28
C THR A 97 -5.11 -16.30 1.77
N GLU A 98 -3.93 -16.36 1.15
CA GLU A 98 -3.82 -16.40 -0.30
C GLU A 98 -4.59 -17.63 -0.79
N PRO A 99 -5.51 -17.49 -1.76
CA PRO A 99 -6.16 -18.66 -2.35
C PRO A 99 -5.05 -19.56 -2.89
N ALA A 100 -5.07 -20.84 -2.50
CA ALA A 100 -4.21 -21.83 -3.15
C ALA A 100 -4.51 -21.72 -4.64
N GLY A 101 -3.51 -21.32 -5.42
CA GLY A 101 -3.68 -21.14 -6.87
C GLY A 101 -4.38 -22.37 -7.40
N GLU A 102 -5.48 -22.17 -8.13
CA GLU A 102 -6.03 -23.25 -8.94
C GLU A 102 -4.87 -23.70 -9.83
N GLU A 103 -4.33 -24.89 -9.53
CA GLU A 103 -3.31 -25.54 -10.35
C GLU A 103 -3.94 -25.75 -11.73
N GLU A 104 -3.52 -24.94 -12.72
CA GLU A 104 -3.70 -25.24 -14.15
C GLU A 104 -2.63 -26.23 -14.62
#